data_AF-A0AAU4UQ81-F1
#
_entry.id   AF-A0AAU4UQ81-F1
#
_cell.length_a   1.000
_cell.length_b   1.000
_cell.length_c   1.000
_cell.angle_alpha   90.00
_cell.angle_beta   90.00
_cell.angle_gamma   90.00
#
_symmetry.space_group_name_H-M   'P 1'
#
loop_
_entity.id
_entity.type
_entity.pdbx_description
1 polymer ?
#
loop_
_entity_poly.entity_id
_entity_poly.type
_entity_poly.pdbx_seq_one_letter_code
_entity_poly.pdbx_strand_id
1 'polypeptide(L)'
;MHESDELIRSLRAPDQRSCGRAAGGMGAAATDRLAMLDAASESIRLWSPLLIPGLLQTTLYSLAAIRSRTPSLPDEEAGRRMQHRLRRSESFLANFGAAGPSDAHAWFIMGEAALTQSVTNADFHAHQLGHLLSIIDTYPRIRVRVLPDDASNAGTMEPFSIHALADGPRVGHLESIVGGWYTTRAEDVTRLYSAFSVLGKSALEPNETRRVIEACLNECRARSGTERSSSSRVTATPTIACSSPAPRELPPSP
;
A
#
# COMPACT_ATOMS: atom_id res chain seq x y z
N MET A 1 7.16 -2.35 28.48
CA MET A 1 8.36 -3.20 28.20
C MET A 1 7.99 -4.62 27.73
N HIS A 2 7.12 -5.38 28.42
CA HIS A 2 6.84 -6.79 28.08
C HIS A 2 6.15 -7.01 26.71
N GLU A 3 5.14 -6.19 26.35
CA GLU A 3 4.35 -6.37 25.12
C GLU A 3 5.13 -6.02 23.84
N SER A 4 5.93 -4.94 23.85
CA SER A 4 6.79 -4.58 22.73
C SER A 4 7.87 -5.64 22.49
N ASP A 5 8.49 -6.17 23.55
CA ASP A 5 9.50 -7.22 23.42
C ASP A 5 8.92 -8.53 22.87
N GLU A 6 7.67 -8.86 23.22
CA GLU A 6 6.97 -10.03 22.67
C GLU A 6 6.58 -9.86 21.21
N LEU A 7 6.09 -8.69 20.82
CA LEU A 7 5.87 -8.35 19.41
C LEU A 7 7.18 -8.41 18.62
N ILE A 8 8.27 -7.82 19.11
CA ILE A 8 9.57 -7.88 18.45
C ILE A 8 10.08 -9.33 18.37
N ARG A 9 9.86 -10.15 19.39
CA ARG A 9 10.20 -11.58 19.37
C ARG A 9 9.37 -12.34 18.35
N SER A 10 8.07 -12.08 18.24
CA SER A 10 7.19 -12.73 17.26
C SER A 10 7.50 -12.30 15.82
N LEU A 11 7.94 -11.06 15.64
CA LEU A 11 8.49 -10.56 14.37
C LEU A 11 9.84 -11.19 14.02
N ARG A 12 10.53 -11.89 14.95
CA ARG A 12 11.86 -12.51 14.80
C ARG A 12 11.83 -14.06 14.79
N ALA A 13 10.83 -14.73 14.22
CA ALA A 13 10.78 -16.21 14.14
C ALA A 13 11.79 -16.80 13.09
N PRO A 14 12.03 -18.13 13.00
CA PRO A 14 13.35 -18.74 13.27
C PRO A 14 14.25 -19.12 12.08
N ASP A 15 13.93 -18.80 10.81
CA ASP A 15 14.77 -19.21 9.66
C ASP A 15 16.04 -18.34 9.47
N GLN A 16 16.52 -17.78 10.58
CA GLN A 16 17.50 -16.72 10.70
C GLN A 16 18.92 -17.27 10.67
N ARG A 17 19.55 -17.29 9.51
CA ARG A 17 21.02 -17.27 9.47
C ARG A 17 21.50 -15.82 9.43
N SER A 18 21.78 -15.28 10.63
CA SER A 18 22.86 -14.32 10.95
C SER A 18 22.69 -12.79 10.88
N CYS A 19 21.56 -12.18 10.48
CA CYS A 19 21.55 -10.72 10.24
C CYS A 19 20.53 -9.84 10.99
N GLY A 20 19.74 -10.35 11.94
CA GLY A 20 18.72 -9.53 12.63
C GLY A 20 17.60 -9.02 11.71
N ARG A 21 17.39 -9.73 10.60
CA ARG A 21 16.34 -9.51 9.60
C ARG A 21 15.37 -10.67 9.69
N ALA A 22 14.07 -10.40 9.60
CA ALA A 22 13.06 -11.44 9.64
C ALA A 22 12.20 -11.42 8.38
N ALA A 23 12.00 -12.59 7.76
CA ALA A 23 11.09 -12.75 6.64
C ALA A 23 9.64 -12.61 7.13
N GLY A 24 8.93 -11.62 6.60
CA GLY A 24 7.52 -11.35 6.91
C GLY A 24 6.53 -12.27 6.19
N GLY A 25 6.99 -13.04 5.19
CA GLY A 25 6.15 -13.87 4.34
C GLY A 25 5.12 -13.05 3.55
N MET A 26 4.11 -13.73 3.01
CA MET A 26 2.96 -13.13 2.34
C MET A 26 1.64 -13.59 2.97
N GLY A 27 0.54 -12.92 2.63
CA GLY A 27 -0.81 -13.34 2.98
C GLY A 27 -1.32 -12.86 4.34
N ALA A 28 -2.40 -13.47 4.82
CA ALA A 28 -3.16 -12.98 5.98
C ALA A 28 -2.29 -12.82 7.25
N ALA A 29 -1.45 -13.80 7.56
CA ALA A 29 -0.55 -13.74 8.71
C ALA A 29 0.47 -12.60 8.62
N ALA A 30 0.92 -12.24 7.41
CA ALA A 30 1.80 -11.08 7.21
C ALA A 30 1.04 -9.77 7.50
N THR A 31 -0.22 -9.68 7.07
CA THR A 31 -1.09 -8.54 7.38
C THR A 31 -1.37 -8.42 8.87
N ASP A 32 -1.60 -9.53 9.57
CA ASP A 32 -1.85 -9.54 11.02
C ASP A 32 -0.64 -9.06 11.81
N ARG A 33 0.57 -9.48 11.43
CA ARG A 33 1.81 -8.95 12.04
C ARG A 33 1.95 -7.45 11.86
N LEU A 34 1.63 -6.94 10.67
CA LEU A 34 1.63 -5.49 10.45
C LEU A 34 0.55 -4.79 11.28
N ALA A 35 -0.63 -5.38 11.44
CA ALA A 35 -1.68 -4.82 12.29
C ALA A 35 -1.24 -4.73 13.76
N MET A 36 -0.57 -5.76 14.28
CA MET A 36 0.03 -5.72 15.62
C MET A 36 1.10 -4.63 15.73
N LEU A 37 1.94 -4.48 14.69
CA LEU A 37 2.97 -3.45 14.65
C LEU A 37 2.39 -2.05 14.60
N ASP A 38 1.35 -1.81 13.80
CA ASP A 38 0.65 -0.53 13.74
C ASP A 38 0.03 -0.18 15.09
N ALA A 39 -0.61 -1.15 15.75
CA ALA A 39 -1.24 -0.95 17.06
C ALA A 39 -0.22 -0.60 18.17
N ALA A 40 1.00 -1.11 18.10
CA ALA A 40 2.08 -0.81 19.04
C ALA A 40 2.84 0.49 18.71
N SER A 41 2.55 1.12 17.57
CA SER A 41 3.28 2.31 17.09
C SER A 41 2.67 3.61 17.63
N GLU A 42 3.53 4.53 18.07
CA GLU A 42 3.16 5.95 18.27
C GLU A 42 3.38 6.76 17.00
N SER A 43 4.35 6.39 16.16
CA SER A 43 4.45 7.03 14.85
C SER A 43 4.77 6.06 13.74
N ILE A 44 4.15 6.32 12.58
CA ILE A 44 4.33 5.55 11.37
C ILE A 44 4.79 6.50 10.26
N ARG A 45 5.87 6.15 9.59
CA ARG A 45 6.32 6.81 8.35
C ARG A 45 6.31 5.78 7.25
N LEU A 46 5.64 6.04 6.14
CA LEU A 46 5.48 5.05 5.07
C LEU A 46 5.70 5.68 3.71
N TRP A 47 6.59 5.08 2.93
CA TRP A 47 6.82 5.37 1.51
C TRP A 47 6.14 4.32 0.64
N SER A 48 5.30 4.75 -0.30
CA SER A 48 4.62 3.86 -1.26
C SER A 48 4.64 4.44 -2.67
N PRO A 49 5.60 4.04 -3.53
CA PRO A 49 5.81 4.67 -4.82
C PRO A 49 4.69 4.39 -5.84
N LEU A 50 4.20 3.15 -5.88
CA LEU A 50 3.38 2.66 -7.00
C LEU A 50 1.92 2.39 -6.65
N LEU A 51 1.58 2.27 -5.37
CA LEU A 51 0.23 1.96 -4.92
C LEU A 51 -0.14 2.86 -3.76
N ILE A 52 -1.44 3.12 -3.59
CA ILE A 52 -1.93 3.78 -2.37
C ILE A 52 -1.63 2.87 -1.17
N PRO A 53 -1.08 3.37 -0.04
CA PRO A 53 -0.75 2.58 1.14
C PRO A 53 -1.94 1.77 1.63
N GLY A 54 -1.70 0.50 1.99
CA GLY A 54 -2.76 -0.43 2.40
C GLY A 54 -3.65 0.06 3.56
N LEU A 55 -3.14 0.96 4.39
CA LEU A 55 -3.85 1.62 5.50
C LEU A 55 -4.86 2.70 5.06
N LEU A 56 -4.82 3.09 3.79
CA LEU A 56 -5.65 4.14 3.20
C LEU A 56 -6.50 3.60 2.04
N GLN A 57 -6.56 2.27 1.87
CA GLN A 57 -7.26 1.63 0.77
C GLN A 57 -8.72 1.31 1.11
N THR A 58 -9.60 1.52 0.14
CA THR A 58 -10.97 1.01 0.12
C THR A 58 -10.99 -0.49 -0.17
N THR A 59 -12.12 -1.15 0.06
CA THR A 59 -12.34 -2.58 -0.19
C THR A 59 -11.98 -2.99 -1.63
N LEU A 60 -12.51 -2.28 -2.63
CA LEU A 60 -12.34 -2.63 -4.03
C LEU A 60 -10.90 -2.41 -4.51
N TYR A 61 -10.28 -1.31 -4.08
CA TYR A 61 -8.87 -1.08 -4.37
C TYR A 61 -7.97 -2.12 -3.69
N SER A 62 -8.26 -2.47 -2.44
CA SER A 62 -7.53 -3.51 -1.69
C SER A 62 -7.54 -4.85 -2.42
N LEU A 63 -8.72 -5.30 -2.86
CA LEU A 63 -8.86 -6.55 -3.59
C LEU A 63 -8.07 -6.52 -4.91
N ALA A 64 -8.16 -5.42 -5.66
CA ALA A 64 -7.42 -5.27 -6.91
C ALA A 64 -5.90 -5.22 -6.70
N ALA A 65 -5.42 -4.50 -5.69
CA ALA A 65 -4.00 -4.44 -5.34
C ALA A 65 -3.46 -5.80 -4.85
N ILE A 66 -4.29 -6.62 -4.20
CA ILE A 66 -3.92 -8.00 -3.82
C ILE A 66 -3.78 -8.86 -5.08
N ARG A 67 -4.74 -8.79 -6.00
CA ARG A 67 -4.73 -9.55 -7.25
C ARG A 67 -3.61 -9.12 -8.20
N SER A 68 -3.29 -7.83 -8.27
CA SER A 68 -2.20 -7.36 -9.13
C SER A 68 -0.83 -7.89 -8.70
N ARG A 69 -0.61 -8.08 -7.39
CA ARG A 69 0.61 -8.69 -6.84
C ARG A 69 0.63 -10.22 -6.97
N THR A 70 -0.52 -10.89 -7.06
CA THR A 70 -0.61 -12.34 -7.22
C THR A 70 -1.80 -12.72 -8.11
N PRO A 71 -1.65 -12.69 -9.45
CA PRO A 71 -2.77 -12.92 -10.37
C PRO A 71 -3.40 -14.31 -10.26
N SER A 72 -2.64 -15.32 -9.85
CA SER A 72 -3.10 -16.70 -9.69
C SER A 72 -3.72 -17.00 -8.32
N LEU A 73 -3.98 -15.97 -7.50
CA LEU A 73 -4.49 -16.15 -6.14
C LEU A 73 -5.97 -16.60 -6.16
N PRO A 74 -6.34 -17.68 -5.46
CA PRO A 74 -7.74 -18.11 -5.36
C PRO A 74 -8.63 -17.02 -4.76
N ASP A 75 -9.88 -16.93 -5.23
CA ASP A 75 -10.82 -15.88 -4.81
C ASP A 75 -11.08 -15.86 -3.30
N GLU A 76 -11.23 -17.04 -2.69
CA GLU A 76 -11.41 -17.17 -1.25
C GLU A 76 -10.21 -16.57 -0.47
N GLU A 77 -9.00 -16.86 -0.93
CA GLU A 77 -7.77 -16.35 -0.30
C GLU A 77 -7.60 -14.84 -0.53
N ALA A 78 -7.95 -14.35 -1.73
CA ALA A 78 -7.96 -12.92 -2.02
C ALA A 78 -8.94 -12.17 -1.11
N GLY A 79 -10.15 -12.71 -0.94
CA GLY A 79 -11.17 -12.19 -0.04
C GLY A 79 -10.70 -12.20 1.42
N ARG A 80 -10.07 -13.29 1.88
CA ARG A 80 -9.49 -13.37 3.22
C ARG A 80 -8.44 -12.29 3.43
N ARG A 81 -7.44 -12.17 2.55
CA ARG A 81 -6.39 -11.13 2.66
C ARG A 81 -6.96 -9.72 2.65
N MET A 82 -7.98 -9.47 1.84
CA MET A 82 -8.69 -8.19 1.80
C MET A 82 -9.34 -7.89 3.15
N GLN A 83 -10.06 -8.84 3.75
CA GLN A 83 -10.68 -8.64 5.06
C GLN A 83 -9.65 -8.33 6.16
N HIS A 84 -8.52 -9.05 6.19
CA HIS A 84 -7.44 -8.73 7.12
C HIS A 84 -6.87 -7.32 6.91
N ARG A 85 -6.73 -6.89 5.64
CA ARG A 85 -6.27 -5.53 5.32
C ARG A 85 -7.26 -4.45 5.76
N LEU A 86 -8.56 -4.70 5.60
CA LEU A 86 -9.61 -3.78 6.05
C LEU A 86 -9.65 -3.65 7.57
N ARG A 87 -9.64 -4.77 8.30
CA ARG A 87 -9.59 -4.74 9.78
C ARG A 87 -8.37 -3.99 10.31
N ARG A 88 -7.22 -4.19 9.66
CA ARG A 88 -5.98 -3.45 9.95
C ARG A 88 -6.18 -1.95 9.73
N SER A 89 -6.74 -1.56 8.58
CA SER A 89 -7.03 -0.15 8.25
C SER A 89 -8.00 0.49 9.23
N GLU A 90 -9.09 -0.18 9.57
CA GLU A 90 -10.09 0.29 10.54
C GLU A 90 -9.48 0.51 11.92
N SER A 91 -8.70 -0.46 12.40
CA SER A 91 -7.99 -0.37 13.67
C SER A 91 -6.98 0.78 13.69
N PHE A 92 -6.23 0.95 12.59
CA PHE A 92 -5.31 2.07 12.41
C PHE A 92 -6.04 3.43 12.46
N LEU A 93 -7.13 3.59 11.70
CA LEU A 93 -7.90 4.84 11.68
C LEU A 93 -8.57 5.12 13.03
N ALA A 94 -9.02 4.10 13.77
CA ALA A 94 -9.54 4.27 15.11
C ALA A 94 -8.47 4.78 16.09
N ASN A 95 -7.24 4.26 15.99
CA ASN A 95 -6.15 4.61 16.91
C ASN A 95 -5.49 5.96 16.57
N PHE A 96 -5.12 6.17 15.30
CA PHE A 96 -4.41 7.36 14.84
C PHE A 96 -5.34 8.50 14.44
N GLY A 97 -6.62 8.21 14.19
CA GLY A 97 -7.62 9.18 13.76
C GLY A 97 -8.45 9.79 14.91
N ALA A 98 -8.36 9.25 16.12
CA ALA A 98 -9.15 9.74 17.25
C ALA A 98 -8.78 11.17 17.68
N ALA A 99 -9.81 11.99 17.94
CA ALA A 99 -9.66 13.27 18.62
C ALA A 99 -9.46 13.03 20.12
N GLY A 100 -8.23 13.18 20.60
CA GLY A 100 -7.86 12.98 22.01
C GLY A 100 -6.41 13.39 22.28
N PRO A 101 -5.89 13.29 23.52
CA PRO A 101 -4.54 13.73 23.91
C PRO A 101 -3.43 12.72 23.56
N SER A 102 -3.53 12.07 22.40
CA SER A 102 -2.45 11.17 21.93
C SER A 102 -1.36 11.99 21.22
N ASP A 103 -0.10 11.57 21.24
CA ASP A 103 0.95 12.15 20.37
C ASP A 103 1.13 11.35 19.06
N ALA A 104 0.25 10.36 18.86
CA ALA A 104 0.37 9.46 17.73
C ALA A 104 0.11 10.15 16.39
N HIS A 105 1.02 9.94 15.43
CA HIS A 105 0.97 10.55 14.10
C HIS A 105 1.44 9.59 13.01
N ALA A 106 0.80 9.67 11.85
CA ALA A 106 1.17 8.87 10.69
C ALA A 106 1.49 9.78 9.50
N TRP A 107 2.60 9.50 8.82
CA TRP A 107 3.02 10.24 7.64
C TRP A 107 3.23 9.28 6.46
N PHE A 108 2.40 9.46 5.46
CA PHE A 108 2.44 8.76 4.19
C PHE A 108 3.03 9.67 3.12
N ILE A 109 4.05 9.18 2.43
CA ILE A 109 4.51 9.74 1.17
C ILE A 109 4.21 8.71 0.09
N MET A 110 3.53 9.13 -0.97
CA MET A 110 3.21 8.28 -2.11
C MET A 110 3.82 8.85 -3.38
N GLY A 111 4.23 8.00 -4.32
CA GLY A 111 4.58 8.48 -5.65
C GLY A 111 3.34 8.98 -6.39
N GLU A 112 3.50 9.94 -7.29
CA GLU A 112 2.43 10.40 -8.19
C GLU A 112 1.86 9.25 -9.02
N ALA A 113 2.72 8.31 -9.44
CA ALA A 113 2.32 7.04 -10.05
C ALA A 113 1.24 6.26 -9.26
N ALA A 114 1.23 6.32 -7.93
CA ALA A 114 0.20 5.65 -7.11
C ALA A 114 -1.21 6.24 -7.31
N LEU A 115 -1.29 7.51 -7.75
CA LEU A 115 -2.55 8.21 -8.03
C LEU A 115 -2.96 8.10 -9.49
N THR A 116 -1.99 8.04 -10.42
CA THR A 116 -2.26 8.05 -11.86
C THR A 116 -2.40 6.64 -12.44
N GLN A 117 -1.65 5.67 -11.92
CA GLN A 117 -1.72 4.27 -12.33
C GLN A 117 -2.85 3.56 -11.57
N SER A 118 -3.91 3.22 -12.29
CA SER A 118 -5.03 2.50 -11.72
C SER A 118 -4.81 1.00 -11.77
N VAL A 119 -5.00 0.32 -10.64
CA VAL A 119 -5.14 -1.14 -10.56
C VAL A 119 -6.60 -1.60 -10.65
N THR A 120 -7.53 -0.65 -10.69
CA THR A 120 -8.98 -0.87 -10.81
C THR A 120 -9.54 -0.17 -12.07
N ASN A 121 -10.85 -0.27 -12.30
CA ASN A 121 -11.51 0.59 -13.30
C ASN A 121 -11.60 2.05 -12.80
N ALA A 122 -11.95 2.96 -13.72
CA ALA A 122 -11.98 4.40 -13.43
C ALA A 122 -12.94 4.77 -12.29
N ASP A 123 -14.10 4.11 -12.18
CA ASP A 123 -15.08 4.36 -11.11
C ASP A 123 -14.53 3.99 -9.72
N PHE A 124 -13.95 2.81 -9.59
CA PHE A 124 -13.40 2.34 -8.32
C PHE A 124 -12.14 3.11 -7.92
N HIS A 125 -11.33 3.54 -8.88
CA HIS A 125 -10.20 4.42 -8.61
C HIS A 125 -10.64 5.82 -8.18
N ALA A 126 -11.68 6.39 -8.81
CA ALA A 126 -12.28 7.64 -8.36
C ALA A 126 -12.82 7.52 -6.91
N HIS A 127 -13.50 6.42 -6.59
CA HIS A 127 -13.96 6.16 -5.23
C HIS A 127 -12.78 6.10 -4.22
N GLN A 128 -11.67 5.45 -4.60
CA GLN A 128 -10.46 5.41 -3.78
C GLN A 128 -9.84 6.79 -3.55
N LEU A 129 -9.72 7.62 -4.59
CA LEU A 129 -9.17 8.98 -4.46
C LEU A 129 -10.08 9.88 -3.61
N GLY A 130 -11.41 9.77 -3.76
CA GLY A 130 -12.36 10.45 -2.89
C GLY A 130 -12.25 10.02 -1.43
N HIS A 131 -12.05 8.73 -1.17
CA HIS A 131 -11.79 8.21 0.19
C HIS A 131 -10.50 8.79 0.78
N LEU A 132 -9.43 8.89 -0.01
CA LEU A 132 -8.17 9.49 0.44
C LEU A 132 -8.35 10.96 0.87
N LEU A 133 -9.09 11.76 0.08
CA LEU A 133 -9.42 13.14 0.46
C LEU A 133 -10.22 13.20 1.75
N SER A 134 -11.23 12.32 1.91
CA SER A 134 -12.01 12.23 3.14
C SER A 134 -11.15 11.90 4.37
N ILE A 135 -10.17 11.00 4.24
CA ILE A 135 -9.21 10.72 5.32
C ILE A 135 -8.42 11.98 5.69
N ILE A 136 -7.88 12.69 4.69
CA ILE A 136 -7.09 13.90 4.90
C ILE A 136 -7.92 14.98 5.64
N ASP A 137 -9.20 15.10 5.31
CA ASP A 137 -10.12 16.06 5.94
C ASP A 137 -10.52 15.67 7.36
N THR A 138 -10.67 14.36 7.60
CA THR A 138 -11.22 13.85 8.86
C THR A 138 -10.15 13.68 9.94
N TYR A 139 -8.92 13.30 9.55
CA TYR A 139 -7.91 12.82 10.48
C TYR A 139 -6.66 13.72 10.50
N PRO A 140 -6.59 14.73 11.39
CA PRO A 140 -5.51 15.74 11.39
C PRO A 140 -4.12 15.19 11.73
N ARG A 141 -4.05 13.99 12.31
CA ARG A 141 -2.81 13.27 12.65
C ARG A 141 -2.25 12.44 11.51
N ILE A 142 -3.02 12.28 10.43
CA ILE A 142 -2.64 11.54 9.23
C ILE A 142 -2.20 12.56 8.19
N ARG A 143 -0.90 12.58 7.90
CA ARG A 143 -0.32 13.43 6.86
C ARG A 143 -0.08 12.61 5.61
N VAL A 144 -0.62 13.08 4.50
CA VAL A 144 -0.41 12.49 3.18
C VAL A 144 0.31 13.51 2.32
N ARG A 145 1.40 13.09 1.67
CA ARG A 145 2.13 13.89 0.68
C ARG A 145 2.34 13.06 -0.59
N VAL A 146 2.38 13.74 -1.73
CA VAL A 146 2.69 13.13 -3.03
C VAL A 146 4.08 13.55 -3.46
N LEU A 147 4.90 12.58 -3.88
CA LEU A 147 6.18 12.82 -4.53
C LEU A 147 5.95 12.90 -6.05
N PRO A 148 6.21 14.05 -6.69
CA PRO A 148 6.14 14.17 -8.15
C PRO A 148 7.08 13.22 -8.87
N ASP A 149 6.72 12.80 -10.08
CA ASP A 149 7.52 11.84 -10.86
C ASP A 149 8.89 12.41 -11.32
N ASP A 150 9.02 13.74 -11.40
CA ASP A 150 10.28 14.44 -11.74
C ASP A 150 11.17 14.74 -10.52
N ALA A 151 10.69 14.42 -9.31
CA ALA A 151 11.41 14.66 -8.07
C ALA A 151 12.35 13.48 -7.70
N SER A 152 13.37 13.75 -6.88
CA SER A 152 14.25 12.69 -6.40
C SER A 152 13.50 11.73 -5.47
N ASN A 153 13.43 10.47 -5.86
CA ASN A 153 12.90 9.37 -5.04
C ASN A 153 13.91 8.82 -4.01
N ALA A 154 14.95 9.59 -3.68
CA ALA A 154 16.08 9.16 -2.83
C ALA A 154 16.78 7.87 -3.31
N GLY A 155 16.66 7.53 -4.61
CA GLY A 155 17.20 6.32 -5.20
C GLY A 155 16.48 5.04 -4.77
N THR A 156 15.25 5.11 -4.26
CA THR A 156 14.47 3.94 -3.82
C THR A 156 13.09 3.88 -4.46
N MET A 157 12.75 2.69 -4.96
CA MET A 157 11.42 2.36 -5.50
C MET A 157 10.73 1.26 -4.70
N GLU A 158 11.39 0.75 -3.66
CA GLU A 158 10.83 -0.24 -2.76
C GLU A 158 9.95 0.43 -1.69
N PRO A 159 8.70 -0.02 -1.50
CA PRO A 159 7.89 0.46 -0.40
C PRO A 159 8.51 0.05 0.93
N PHE A 160 8.54 0.99 1.88
CA PHE A 160 8.99 0.74 3.24
C PHE A 160 8.19 1.53 4.25
N SER A 161 8.15 1.05 5.49
CA SER A 161 7.61 1.78 6.62
C SER A 161 8.57 1.76 7.81
N ILE A 162 8.46 2.80 8.64
CA ILE A 162 9.20 2.93 9.88
C ILE A 162 8.20 3.17 11.00
N HIS A 163 8.27 2.31 12.00
CA HIS A 163 7.40 2.27 13.16
C HIS A 163 8.21 2.67 14.39
N ALA A 164 7.81 3.75 15.05
CA ALA A 164 8.31 4.06 16.38
C ALA A 164 7.30 3.52 17.39
N LEU A 165 7.70 2.49 18.15
CA LEU A 165 6.88 1.88 19.19
C LEU A 165 6.87 2.77 20.44
N ALA A 166 5.76 2.78 21.18
CA ALA A 166 5.60 3.60 22.40
C ALA A 166 6.69 3.33 23.44
N ASP A 167 6.87 2.05 23.76
CA ASP A 167 7.80 1.57 24.79
C ASP A 167 8.90 0.68 24.19
N GLY A 168 9.40 1.02 23.01
CA GLY A 168 10.21 0.09 22.23
C GLY A 168 11.19 0.68 21.22
N PRO A 169 11.94 -0.19 20.52
CA PRO A 169 12.85 0.22 19.47
C PRO A 169 12.06 0.76 18.27
N ARG A 170 12.77 1.40 17.34
CA ARG A 170 12.22 1.67 16.01
C ARG A 170 12.33 0.42 15.15
N VAL A 171 11.28 0.12 14.40
CA VAL A 171 11.20 -1.03 13.49
C VAL A 171 11.09 -0.53 12.06
N GLY A 172 12.00 -0.94 11.20
CA GLY A 172 11.87 -0.82 9.76
C GLY A 172 11.14 -2.03 9.20
N HIS A 173 10.20 -1.81 8.28
CA HIS A 173 9.58 -2.86 7.48
C HIS A 173 9.77 -2.53 6.00
N LEU A 174 10.24 -3.50 5.22
CA LEU A 174 10.42 -3.37 3.77
C LEU A 174 9.52 -4.38 3.08
N GLU A 175 8.80 -3.95 2.05
CA GLU A 175 7.96 -4.83 1.26
C GLU A 175 8.65 -5.21 -0.05
N SER A 176 8.57 -6.50 -0.39
CA SER A 176 8.99 -7.07 -1.67
C SER A 176 7.82 -7.82 -2.32
N ILE A 177 8.00 -8.20 -3.58
CA ILE A 177 7.04 -9.06 -4.30
C ILE A 177 6.92 -10.46 -3.67
N VAL A 178 7.99 -10.98 -3.05
CA VAL A 178 8.00 -12.32 -2.43
C VAL A 178 7.67 -12.32 -0.93
N GLY A 179 7.52 -11.14 -0.32
CA GLY A 179 7.19 -11.00 1.10
C GLY A 179 7.76 -9.72 1.72
N GLY A 180 7.55 -9.55 3.03
CA GLY A 180 8.12 -8.44 3.80
C GLY A 180 9.44 -8.79 4.50
N TRP A 181 10.14 -7.78 4.99
CA TRP A 181 11.28 -7.95 5.89
C TRP A 181 11.20 -6.94 7.03
N TYR A 182 11.52 -7.37 8.26
CA TYR A 182 11.59 -6.49 9.43
C TYR A 182 13.03 -6.33 9.90
N THR A 183 13.39 -5.12 10.35
CA THR A 183 14.70 -4.81 10.94
C THR A 183 14.55 -3.89 12.14
N THR A 184 15.36 -4.15 13.16
CA THR A 184 15.54 -3.30 14.36
C THR A 184 16.97 -2.80 14.47
N ARG A 185 17.82 -3.08 13.47
CA ARG A 185 19.22 -2.62 13.46
C ARG A 185 19.23 -1.10 13.31
N ALA A 186 19.92 -0.42 14.21
CA ALA A 186 20.02 1.04 14.23
C ALA A 186 20.52 1.60 12.88
N GLU A 187 21.48 0.93 12.25
CA GLU A 187 22.01 1.30 10.93
C GLU A 187 20.94 1.25 9.83
N ASP A 188 20.18 0.15 9.75
CA ASP A 188 19.13 -0.02 8.74
C ASP A 188 18.03 1.03 8.95
N VAL A 189 17.58 1.22 10.19
CA VAL A 189 16.56 2.22 10.53
C VAL A 189 17.03 3.64 10.21
N THR A 190 18.29 3.97 10.49
CA THR A 190 18.87 5.29 10.17
C THR A 190 18.89 5.54 8.67
N ARG A 191 19.20 4.53 7.86
CA ARG A 191 19.14 4.62 6.39
C ARG A 191 17.71 4.87 5.92
N LEU A 192 16.72 4.15 6.44
CA LEU A 192 15.31 4.37 6.10
C LEU A 192 14.85 5.79 6.47
N TYR A 193 15.22 6.31 7.64
CA TYR A 193 14.90 7.68 8.04
C TYR A 193 15.55 8.72 7.12
N SER A 194 16.79 8.47 6.69
CA SER A 194 17.50 9.36 5.79
C SER A 194 16.81 9.42 4.43
N ALA A 195 16.43 8.27 3.88
CA ALA A 195 15.65 8.17 2.64
C ALA A 195 14.29 8.87 2.78
N PHE A 196 13.52 8.58 3.85
CA PHE A 196 12.24 9.22 4.11
C PHE A 196 12.36 10.75 4.26
N SER A 197 13.46 11.22 4.84
CA SER A 197 13.73 12.66 5.00
C SER A 197 14.02 13.34 3.66
N VAL A 198 14.72 12.69 2.74
CA VAL A 198 14.91 13.18 1.36
C VAL A 198 13.58 13.22 0.62
N LEU A 199 12.81 12.12 0.66
CA LEU A 199 11.47 12.03 0.09
C LEU A 199 10.56 13.15 0.61
N GLY A 200 10.55 13.39 1.92
CA GLY A 200 9.72 14.41 2.56
C GLY A 200 10.08 15.85 2.19
N LYS A 201 11.33 16.12 1.82
CA LYS A 201 11.78 17.43 1.30
C LYS A 201 11.37 17.64 -0.15
N SER A 202 11.28 16.56 -0.93
CA SER A 202 10.95 16.59 -2.35
C SER A 202 9.45 16.42 -2.64
N ALA A 203 8.68 15.89 -1.69
CA ALA A 203 7.24 15.73 -1.84
C ALA A 203 6.52 17.08 -1.81
N LEU A 204 5.36 17.15 -2.46
CA LEU A 204 4.48 18.32 -2.50
C LEU A 204 3.97 18.68 -1.10
N GLU A 205 3.76 19.98 -0.84
CA GLU A 205 3.14 20.43 0.41
C GLU A 205 1.65 20.00 0.48
N PRO A 206 1.01 20.02 1.67
CA PRO A 206 -0.33 19.46 1.84
C PRO A 206 -1.39 20.00 0.87
N ASN A 207 -1.38 21.31 0.58
CA ASN A 207 -2.35 21.93 -0.33
C ASN A 207 -2.13 21.52 -1.80
N GLU A 208 -0.87 21.37 -2.22
CA GLU A 208 -0.52 20.94 -3.57
C GLU A 208 -0.81 19.45 -3.74
N THR A 209 -0.48 18.64 -2.73
CA THR A 209 -0.88 17.23 -2.66
C THR A 209 -2.39 17.07 -2.85
N ARG A 210 -3.20 17.85 -2.13
CA ARG A 210 -4.66 17.84 -2.29
C ARG A 210 -5.07 18.15 -3.73
N ARG A 211 -4.52 19.21 -4.34
CA ARG A 211 -4.85 19.61 -5.71
C ARG A 211 -4.54 18.51 -6.73
N VAL A 212 -3.41 17.81 -6.58
CA VAL A 212 -3.05 16.69 -7.44
C VAL A 212 -4.06 15.54 -7.29
N ILE A 213 -4.43 15.18 -6.06
CA ILE A 213 -5.43 14.13 -5.81
C ILE A 213 -6.79 14.51 -6.42
N GLU A 214 -7.23 15.76 -6.26
CA GLU A 214 -8.47 16.29 -6.84
C GLU A 214 -8.43 16.28 -8.38
N ALA A 215 -7.31 16.64 -8.99
CA ALA A 215 -7.12 16.57 -10.44
C ALA A 215 -7.26 15.13 -10.95
N CYS A 216 -6.53 14.18 -10.36
CA CYS A 216 -6.63 12.77 -10.72
C CYS A 216 -8.06 12.22 -10.52
N LEU A 217 -8.75 12.64 -9.46
CA LEU A 217 -10.15 12.25 -9.21
C LEU A 217 -11.07 12.73 -10.34
N ASN A 218 -10.92 13.99 -10.77
CA ASN A 218 -11.72 14.57 -11.84
C ASN A 218 -11.45 13.87 -13.19
N GLU A 219 -10.19 13.53 -13.47
CA GLU A 219 -9.83 12.75 -14.67
C GLU A 219 -10.45 11.35 -14.66
N CYS A 220 -10.43 10.65 -13.53
CA CYS A 220 -11.10 9.35 -13.42
C CYS A 220 -12.61 9.45 -13.63
N ARG A 221 -13.25 10.47 -13.06
CA ARG A 221 -14.68 10.73 -13.27
C ARG A 221 -14.99 11.02 -14.75
N ALA A 222 -14.15 11.80 -15.43
CA ALA A 222 -14.31 12.06 -16.86
C ALA A 222 -14.23 10.78 -17.70
N ARG A 223 -13.22 9.93 -17.47
CA ARG A 223 -13.06 8.64 -18.18
C ARG A 223 -14.24 7.70 -17.96
N SER A 224 -14.74 7.60 -16.73
CA SER A 224 -15.90 6.75 -16.41
C SER A 224 -17.19 7.19 -17.12
N GLY A 225 -17.36 8.49 -17.36
CA GLY A 225 -18.48 9.04 -18.14
C GLY A 225 -18.39 8.66 -19.62
N THR A 226 -17.17 8.70 -20.18
CA THR A 226 -16.91 8.29 -21.56
C THR A 226 -17.16 6.79 -21.78
N GLU A 227 -16.67 5.93 -20.87
CA GLU A 227 -16.85 4.47 -20.94
C GLU A 227 -18.32 4.06 -20.87
N ARG A 228 -19.10 4.70 -19.99
CA ARG A 228 -20.56 4.52 -19.91
C ARG A 228 -21.29 4.96 -21.19
N SER A 229 -20.85 6.07 -21.81
CA SER A 229 -21.42 6.56 -23.06
C SER A 229 -21.02 5.73 -24.29
N SER A 230 -19.87 5.04 -24.27
CA SER A 230 -19.48 4.10 -25.32
C SER A 230 -20.14 2.74 -25.16
N SER A 231 -20.31 2.25 -23.93
CA SER A 231 -21.00 0.98 -23.65
C SER A 231 -22.50 1.02 -23.98
N SER A 232 -23.13 2.20 -23.98
CA SER A 232 -24.53 2.35 -24.42
C SER A 232 -24.71 2.40 -25.94
N ARG A 233 -23.63 2.50 -26.73
CA ARG A 233 -23.66 2.46 -28.20
C ARG A 233 -23.37 1.08 -28.82
N VAL A 234 -22.98 0.09 -28.02
CA VAL A 234 -22.69 -1.26 -28.52
C VAL A 234 -23.84 -2.21 -28.22
N THR A 235 -24.92 -2.09 -29.00
CA THR A 235 -25.83 -3.20 -29.30
C THR A 235 -25.45 -3.77 -30.66
N ALA A 236 -24.39 -4.57 -30.69
CA ALA A 236 -24.11 -5.45 -31.82
C ALA A 236 -23.39 -6.71 -31.30
N THR A 237 -24.12 -7.82 -31.32
CA THR A 237 -23.65 -9.18 -31.08
C THR A 237 -22.44 -9.51 -31.95
N PRO A 238 -21.40 -10.18 -31.41
CA PRO A 238 -20.61 -11.09 -32.21
C PRO A 238 -20.83 -12.52 -31.71
N THR A 239 -21.46 -13.32 -32.57
CA THR A 239 -21.35 -14.79 -32.56
C THR A 239 -19.89 -15.15 -32.76
N ILE A 240 -19.25 -15.77 -31.76
CA ILE A 240 -17.91 -16.37 -31.94
C ILE A 240 -18.09 -17.88 -32.06
N ALA A 241 -17.86 -18.36 -33.29
CA ALA A 241 -17.74 -19.77 -33.60
C ALA A 241 -16.43 -20.34 -33.03
N CYS A 242 -16.55 -21.51 -32.40
CA CYS A 242 -15.45 -22.33 -31.94
C CYS A 242 -14.56 -22.77 -33.12
N SER A 243 -13.25 -22.54 -33.05
CA SER A 243 -12.29 -23.34 -33.81
C SER A 243 -10.99 -23.47 -33.01
N SER A 244 -10.70 -24.69 -32.57
CA SER A 244 -9.45 -25.08 -31.91
C SER A 244 -8.30 -25.12 -32.93
N PRO A 245 -7.08 -24.67 -32.57
CA PRO A 245 -5.88 -25.05 -33.29
C PRO A 245 -5.23 -26.30 -32.66
N ALA A 246 -4.79 -27.22 -33.52
CA ALA A 246 -4.02 -28.42 -33.18
C ALA A 246 -2.63 -28.07 -32.61
N PRO A 247 -2.00 -28.96 -31.81
CA PRO A 247 -0.71 -28.68 -31.18
C PRO A 247 0.45 -28.69 -32.20
N ARG A 248 1.31 -27.67 -32.13
CA ARG A 248 2.60 -27.61 -32.82
C ARG A 248 3.65 -28.39 -32.02
N GLU A 249 4.27 -29.38 -32.65
CA GLU A 249 5.50 -30.02 -32.16
C GLU A 249 6.67 -29.02 -32.19
N LEU A 250 7.49 -29.04 -31.13
CA LEU A 250 8.76 -28.33 -31.03
C LEU A 250 9.89 -29.19 -31.62
N PRO A 251 10.85 -28.63 -32.39
CA PRO A 251 12.03 -29.35 -32.82
C PRO A 251 13.03 -29.54 -31.66
N PRO A 252 13.89 -30.57 -31.70
CA PRO A 252 14.86 -30.83 -30.65
C PRO A 252 16.00 -29.81 -30.66
N SER A 253 16.39 -29.36 -29.47
CA SER A 253 17.53 -28.46 -29.25
C SER A 253 18.87 -29.20 -29.39
N PRO A 254 19.95 -28.50 -29.81
CA PRO A 254 21.29 -29.06 -29.97
C PRO A 254 22.00 -29.36 -28.64
#